data_AF-A0A0L6U9D3-F1
#
_entry.id   AF-A0A0L6U9D3-F1
#
_cell.length_a   1.000
_cell.length_b   1.000
_cell.length_c   1.000
_cell.angle_alpha   90.00
_cell.angle_beta   90.00
_cell.angle_gamma   90.00
#
_symmetry.space_group_name_H-M   'P 1'
#
loop_
_entity.id
_entity.type
_entity.pdbx_description
1 polymer ?
#
loop_
_entity_poly.entity_id
_entity_poly.type
_entity_poly.pdbx_seq_one_letter_code
_entity_poly.pdbx_strand_id
1 'polypeptide(L)'
;MGLGKTLTTLMFVLGTSHLARDYQQSNLSNPPVQCAATLVISPFATLSNWEKEIQTHFRTKAIPYVVFHGRVCRGITREEISASPVMLTTY
;
A
#
# COMPACT_ATOMS: atom_id res chain seq x y z
N MET A 1 -6.92 -14.90 11.72
CA MET A 1 -7.90 -15.97 11.45
C MET A 1 -9.31 -15.43 11.30
N GLY A 2 -10.03 -15.98 10.31
CA GLY A 2 -11.49 -16.02 10.13
C GLY A 2 -12.23 -14.74 9.77
N LEU A 3 -12.00 -13.67 10.52
CA LEU A 3 -12.87 -12.48 10.52
C LEU A 3 -12.62 -11.50 9.36
N GLY A 4 -11.95 -11.92 8.29
CA GLY A 4 -11.72 -11.06 7.12
C GLY A 4 -10.85 -9.83 7.37
N LYS A 5 -10.00 -9.81 8.41
CA LYS A 5 -9.18 -8.64 8.78
C LYS A 5 -8.38 -8.05 7.62
N THR A 6 -7.76 -8.90 6.79
CA THR A 6 -7.01 -8.44 5.62
C THR A 6 -7.90 -7.64 4.67
N LEU A 7 -9.06 -8.19 4.34
CA LEU A 7 -10.05 -7.52 3.49
C LEU A 7 -10.57 -6.23 4.15
N THR A 8 -10.89 -6.24 5.44
CA THR A 8 -11.32 -5.04 6.18
C THR A 8 -10.25 -3.95 6.14
N THR A 9 -8.97 -4.31 6.32
CA THR A 9 -7.86 -3.36 6.23
C THR A 9 -7.73 -2.80 4.81
N LEU A 10 -7.80 -3.65 3.77
CA LEU A 10 -7.74 -3.19 2.37
C LEU A 10 -8.90 -2.26 2.02
N MET A 11 -10.11 -2.57 2.50
CA MET A 11 -11.29 -1.69 2.34
C MET A 11 -11.10 -0.36 3.06
N PHE A 12 -10.52 -0.37 4.26
CA PHE A 12 -10.22 0.86 5.00
C PHE A 12 -9.20 1.73 4.26
N VAL A 13 -8.11 1.13 3.75
CA VAL A 13 -7.11 1.85 2.95
C VAL A 13 -7.74 2.45 1.69
N LEU A 14 -8.56 1.68 0.97
CA LEU A 14 -9.25 2.18 -0.22
C LEU A 14 -10.21 3.32 0.13
N GLY A 15 -11.03 3.16 1.17
CA GLY A 15 -12.00 4.16 1.60
C GLY A 15 -11.37 5.47 2.09
N THR A 16 -10.16 5.40 2.66
CA THR A 16 -9.41 6.56 3.15
C THR A 16 -8.36 7.08 2.18
N SER A 17 -8.22 6.48 1.00
CA SER A 17 -7.20 6.85 0.00
C SER A 17 -7.27 8.31 -0.46
N HIS A 18 -8.47 8.91 -0.47
CA HIS A 18 -8.65 10.33 -0.79
C HIS A 18 -8.01 11.24 0.27
N LEU A 19 -8.16 10.92 1.56
CA LEU A 19 -7.54 11.67 2.66
C LEU A 19 -6.01 11.62 2.59
N ALA A 20 -5.46 10.46 2.21
CA ALA A 20 -4.03 10.31 2.01
C ALA A 20 -3.52 11.19 0.84
N ARG A 21 -4.32 11.34 -0.23
CA ARG A 21 -4.00 12.25 -1.35
C ARG A 21 -4.10 13.71 -0.95
N ASP A 22 -5.12 14.10 -0.20
CA ASP A 22 -5.27 15.45 0.33
C ASP A 22 -4.07 15.81 1.22
N TYR A 23 -3.62 14.86 2.05
CA TYR A 23 -2.42 15.01 2.86
C TYR A 23 -1.16 15.20 2.00
N GLN A 24 -0.98 14.41 0.93
CA GLN A 24 0.14 14.56 0.00
C GLN A 24 0.14 15.91 -0.73
N GLN A 25 -1.03 16.51 -0.95
CA GLN A 25 -1.17 17.81 -1.62
C GLN A 25 -1.14 19.00 -0.63
N SER A 26 -1.14 18.73 0.68
CA SER A 26 -1.16 19.78 1.68
C SER A 26 0.19 20.51 1.70
N ASN A 27 0.21 21.78 1.30
CA ASN A 27 1.39 22.65 1.38
C ASN A 27 1.68 23.04 2.84
N LEU A 28 2.14 22.07 3.62
CA LEU A 28 2.71 22.29 4.94
C LEU A 28 4.07 22.96 4.75
N SER A 29 4.31 24.06 5.48
CA SER A 29 5.58 24.77 5.45
C SER A 29 6.67 23.88 6.08
N ASN A 30 7.47 23.20 5.25
CA ASN A 30 8.62 22.35 5.62
C ASN A 30 8.38 20.99 6.33
N PRO A 31 7.58 20.04 5.81
CA PRO A 31 7.68 18.64 6.22
C PRO A 31 8.64 17.84 5.32
N PRO A 32 9.13 16.67 5.79
CA PRO A 32 9.67 15.66 4.89
C PRO A 32 8.63 15.31 3.82
N VAL A 33 9.09 14.78 2.69
CA VAL A 33 8.23 14.49 1.53
C VAL A 33 7.01 13.66 1.93
N GLN A 34 5.83 14.26 1.72
CA GLN A 34 4.55 13.64 2.00
C GLN A 34 4.27 12.57 0.93
N CYS A 35 3.70 11.45 1.37
CA CYS A 35 3.37 10.33 0.50
C CYS A 35 1.97 9.82 0.86
N ALA A 36 1.13 9.57 -0.13
CA ALA A 36 -0.19 8.98 0.06
C ALA A 36 -0.16 7.45 0.21
N ALA A 37 1.02 6.81 0.11
CA ALA A 37 1.16 5.37 0.19
C ALA A 37 0.98 4.85 1.62
N THR A 38 0.24 3.76 1.77
CA THR A 38 0.10 3.00 3.02
C THR A 38 1.11 1.86 3.05
N LEU A 39 1.95 1.81 4.08
CA LEU A 39 2.90 0.72 4.30
C LEU A 39 2.25 -0.42 5.08
N VAL A 40 2.27 -1.62 4.51
CA VAL A 40 1.83 -2.86 5.15
C VAL A 40 3.06 -3.75 5.35
N ILE A 41 3.37 -4.02 6.62
CA ILE A 41 4.48 -4.89 7.02
C ILE A 41 3.89 -6.24 7.46
N SER A 42 4.38 -7.34 6.91
CA SER A 42 3.89 -8.69 7.24
C SER A 42 4.99 -9.75 7.19
N PRO A 43 4.83 -10.91 7.85
CA PRO A 43 5.74 -12.04 7.61
C PRO A 43 5.82 -12.39 6.11
N PHE A 44 7.00 -12.83 5.63
CA PHE A 44 7.17 -13.27 4.24
C PHE A 44 6.13 -14.30 3.82
N ALA A 45 5.82 -15.27 4.70
CA ALA A 45 4.82 -16.31 4.47
C ALA A 45 3.39 -15.79 4.23
N THR A 46 3.09 -14.55 4.60
CA THR A 46 1.76 -13.95 4.43
C THR A 46 1.69 -12.92 3.31
N LEU A 47 2.82 -12.56 2.70
CA LEU A 47 2.87 -11.51 1.68
C LEU A 47 2.03 -11.88 0.44
N SER A 48 2.15 -13.13 -0.02
CA SER A 48 1.32 -13.65 -1.13
C SER A 48 -0.18 -13.69 -0.81
N ASN A 49 -0.55 -13.83 0.46
CA ASN A 49 -1.96 -13.77 0.87
C ASN A 49 -2.52 -12.35 0.71
N TRP A 50 -1.74 -11.31 0.98
CA TRP A 50 -2.16 -9.92 0.73
C TRP A 50 -2.41 -9.68 -0.76
N GLU A 51 -1.49 -10.11 -1.61
CA GLU A 51 -1.65 -9.98 -3.06
C GLU A 51 -2.89 -10.72 -3.55
N LYS A 52 -3.11 -11.95 -3.08
CA LYS A 52 -4.27 -12.76 -3.43
C LYS A 52 -5.59 -12.11 -3.02
N GLU A 53 -5.68 -11.55 -1.81
CA GLU A 53 -6.88 -10.85 -1.33
C GLU A 53 -7.19 -9.62 -2.19
N ILE A 54 -6.17 -8.83 -2.56
CA ILE A 54 -6.32 -7.69 -3.48
C ILE A 54 -6.85 -8.16 -4.84
N GLN A 55 -6.23 -9.18 -5.44
CA GLN A 55 -6.61 -9.70 -6.75
C GLN A 55 -7.99 -10.37 -6.77
N THR A 56 -8.41 -10.98 -5.67
CA THR A 56 -9.68 -11.71 -5.57
C THR A 56 -10.86 -10.77 -5.34
N HIS A 57 -10.72 -9.76 -4.49
CA HIS A 57 -11.84 -8.96 -4.00
C HIS A 57 -11.96 -7.57 -4.62
N PHE A 58 -10.95 -7.11 -5.36
CA PHE A 58 -10.93 -5.77 -5.94
C PHE A 58 -10.82 -5.82 -7.46
N ARG A 59 -11.40 -4.82 -8.12
CA ARG A 59 -11.22 -4.64 -9.57
C ARG A 59 -9.75 -4.38 -9.88
N THR A 60 -9.31 -4.76 -11.07
CA THR A 60 -7.96 -4.47 -11.56
C THR A 60 -7.64 -2.98 -11.40
N LYS A 61 -6.49 -2.66 -10.80
CA LYS A 61 -6.04 -1.29 -10.48
C LYS A 61 -6.90 -0.49 -9.48
N ALA A 62 -7.85 -1.10 -8.78
CA ALA A 62 -8.59 -0.41 -7.71
C ALA A 62 -7.67 -0.10 -6.52
N ILE A 63 -6.77 -1.03 -6.19
CA ILE A 63 -5.70 -0.83 -5.21
C ILE A 63 -4.38 -1.17 -5.91
N PRO A 64 -3.73 -0.22 -6.60
CA PRO A 64 -2.36 -0.42 -7.05
C PRO A 64 -1.46 -0.67 -5.84
N TYR A 65 -0.59 -1.67 -5.94
CA TYR A 65 0.33 -2.02 -4.86
C TYR A 65 1.72 -2.33 -5.41
N VAL A 66 2.74 -2.09 -4.59
CA VAL A 66 4.12 -2.48 -4.88
C VAL A 66 4.62 -3.45 -3.82
N VAL A 67 5.34 -4.49 -4.24
CA VAL A 67 6.00 -5.43 -3.31
C VAL A 67 7.45 -5.00 -3.13
N PHE A 68 7.75 -4.45 -1.97
CA PHE A 68 9.09 -4.05 -1.58
C PHE A 68 9.74 -5.18 -0.77
N HIS A 69 10.19 -6.22 -1.46
CA HIS A 69 10.90 -7.34 -0.83
C HIS A 69 12.05 -7.89 -1.68
N GLY A 70 13.13 -8.32 -1.02
CA GLY A 70 14.25 -9.04 -1.66
C GLY A 70 15.02 -8.19 -2.68
N ARG A 71 15.41 -8.82 -3.81
CA ARG A 71 16.17 -8.13 -4.87
C ARG A 71 15.34 -7.07 -5.61
N VAL A 72 14.01 -7.18 -5.56
CA VAL A 72 13.08 -6.27 -6.24
C VAL A 72 13.16 -4.85 -5.64
N CYS A 73 13.46 -4.72 -4.35
CA CYS A 73 13.66 -3.42 -3.67
C CYS A 73 14.67 -2.51 -4.36
N ARG A 74 15.68 -3.06 -5.05
CA ARG A 74 16.77 -2.28 -5.65
C ARG A 74 16.35 -1.49 -6.89
N GLY A 75 15.23 -1.86 -7.52
CA GLY A 75 14.72 -1.19 -8.72
C GLY A 75 13.55 -0.24 -8.45
N ILE A 76 12.95 -0.29 -7.26
CA ILE A 76 11.75 0.49 -6.96
C ILE A 76 12.12 1.95 -6.74
N THR A 77 11.57 2.83 -7.58
CA THR A 77 11.83 4.26 -7.47
C THR A 77 10.87 4.93 -6.50
N ARG A 78 11.21 6.14 -6.07
CA ARG A 78 10.32 6.94 -5.21
C ARG A 78 8.99 7.23 -5.90
N GLU A 79 9.01 7.47 -7.19
CA GLU A 79 7.85 7.79 -8.00
C GLU A 79 6.88 6.62 -8.05
N GLU A 80 7.37 5.38 -8.14
CA GLU A 80 6.54 4.17 -8.06
C GLU A 80 5.90 4.00 -6.68
N ILE A 81 6.64 4.35 -5.62
CA ILE A 81 6.12 4.36 -4.25
C ILE A 81 5.01 5.40 -4.11
N SER A 82 5.25 6.63 -4.60
CA SER A 82 4.27 7.72 -4.53
C SER A 82 3.05 7.50 -5.43
N ALA A 83 3.17 6.72 -6.51
CA ALA A 83 2.06 6.37 -7.39
C ALA A 83 1.17 5.24 -6.85
N SER A 84 1.69 4.43 -5.91
CA SER A 84 1.01 3.24 -5.40
C SER A 84 0.41 3.50 -4.01
N PRO A 85 -0.91 3.39 -3.81
CA PRO A 85 -1.52 3.60 -2.50
C PRO A 85 -1.14 2.53 -1.46
N VAL A 86 -0.57 1.39 -1.86
CA VAL A 86 -0.14 0.33 -0.94
C VAL A 86 1.28 -0.13 -1.25
N MET A 87 2.11 -0.22 -0.21
CA MET A 87 3.40 -0.90 -0.25
C MET A 87 3.39 -2.11 0.68
N LEU A 88 3.68 -3.29 0.14
CA LEU A 88 3.81 -4.53 0.90
C LEU A 88 5.28 -4.82 1.15
N THR A 89 5.67 -5.01 2.41
CA THR A 89 7.05 -5.38 2.78
C THR A 89 7.08 -6.44 3.87
N THR A 90 8.26 -6.97 4.14
CA THR A 90 8.53 -7.95 5.20
C THR A 90 9.42 -7.38 6.29
N TYR A 91 9.27 -7.89 7.52
CA TYR A 91 10.24 -7.67 8.60
C TYR A 91 11.42 -8.64 8.52
#